data_AF-A0A959FY74-F1
#
_entry.id   AF-A0A959FY74-F1
#
_cell.length_a   1.000
_cell.length_b   1.000
_cell.length_c   1.000
_cell.angle_alpha   90.00
_cell.angle_beta   90.00
_cell.angle_gamma   90.00
#
_symmetry.space_group_name_H-M   'P 1'
#
loop_
_entity.id
_entity.type
_entity.pdbx_description
1 polymer ?
#
loop_
_entity_poly.entity_id
_entity_poly.type
_entity_poly.pdbx_seq_one_letter_code
_entity_poly.pdbx_strand_id
1 'polypeptide(L)'
;LDLIIQLSEQGMAYRFRLNSAPGERVLIQEEVSTFGFPAGTKAWMQPLSKAKSGWRETNPSYEEHYRMGIPVDEASPIGEGYVFPALFAVGESWLLLSETDLHRNYCGSHLQYDSSRQALKLAFPQPAEVFPNGELLPNGPLPFSSPWRTIAVGALQDIVQSTLGTDLAAPAIEMDTDFIHSGLASWSWVLLKDDFTNYETSHAFIDYASEMEWPYCLIDADWDWKIGYERMQELVDYARSKEVKILLWYNSSGDWNSTTYTPKSKLVDPAARRAE
;
A
#
# COMPACT_ATOMS: atom_id res chain seq x y z
N LEU A 1 0.81 23.32 18.43
CA LEU A 1 0.99 22.62 17.15
C LEU A 1 2.40 22.91 16.72
N ASP A 2 3.21 21.87 16.59
CA ASP A 2 4.59 21.98 16.15
C ASP A 2 4.68 21.48 14.71
N LEU A 3 5.48 22.16 13.89
CA LEU A 3 5.92 21.68 12.59
C LEU A 3 7.34 21.15 12.76
N ILE A 4 7.53 19.85 12.55
CA ILE A 4 8.83 19.20 12.60
C ILE A 4 9.31 19.05 11.17
N ILE A 5 10.52 19.54 10.88
CA ILE A 5 11.15 19.46 9.56
C ILE A 5 12.44 18.67 9.70
N GLN A 6 12.65 17.72 8.79
CA GLN A 6 13.90 16.99 8.62
C GLN A 6 14.49 17.33 7.26
N LEU A 7 15.79 17.60 7.22
CA LEU A 7 16.53 17.93 6.01
C LEU A 7 17.66 16.91 5.84
N SER A 8 17.88 16.49 4.60
CA SER A 8 18.99 15.62 4.21
C SER A 8 19.52 16.04 2.84
N GLU A 9 20.60 15.42 2.38
CA GLU A 9 21.10 15.63 1.01
C GLU A 9 20.11 15.13 -0.05
N GLN A 10 19.23 14.17 0.28
CA GLN A 10 18.26 13.59 -0.66
C GLN A 10 16.94 14.37 -0.75
N GLY A 11 16.76 15.39 0.09
CA GLY A 11 15.53 16.20 0.13
C GLY A 11 15.09 16.53 1.55
N MET A 12 13.79 16.79 1.69
CA MET A 12 13.19 17.22 2.96
C MET A 12 11.96 16.38 3.32
N ALA A 13 11.62 16.39 4.60
CA ALA A 13 10.34 15.91 5.06
C ALA A 13 9.80 16.79 6.18
N TYR A 14 8.48 16.81 6.34
CA TYR A 14 7.85 17.48 7.47
C TYR A 14 6.69 16.69 8.04
N ARG A 15 6.35 16.94 9.31
CA ARG A 15 5.13 16.45 9.94
C ARG A 15 4.62 17.41 11.01
N PHE A 16 3.35 17.28 11.36
CA PHE A 16 2.73 17.99 12.47
C PHE A 16 2.80 17.18 13.76
N ARG A 17 3.00 17.86 14.89
CA ARG A 17 2.86 17.29 16.22
C ARG A 17 1.94 18.15 17.09
N LEU A 18 0.92 17.51 17.62
CA LEU A 18 -0.02 18.10 18.58
C LEU A 18 0.37 17.63 19.98
N ASN A 19 0.82 18.58 20.81
CA ASN A 19 1.12 18.34 22.21
C ASN A 19 -0.04 18.87 23.06
N SER A 20 -0.54 18.06 23.99
CA SER A 20 -1.43 18.45 25.09
C SER A 20 -1.18 17.51 26.28
N ALA A 21 -1.88 17.74 27.40
CA ALA A 21 -1.86 16.83 28.53
C ALA A 21 -2.29 15.41 28.08
N PRO A 22 -1.58 14.35 28.50
CA PRO A 22 -1.99 12.98 28.22
C PRO A 22 -3.43 12.71 28.69
N GLY A 23 -4.23 12.07 27.85
CA GLY A 23 -5.63 11.71 28.16
C GLY A 23 -6.69 12.43 27.32
N GLU A 24 -6.31 13.48 26.60
CA GLU A 24 -7.17 14.11 25.59
C GLU A 24 -7.11 13.35 24.25
N ARG A 25 -8.16 13.49 23.43
CA ARG A 25 -8.23 12.95 22.07
C ARG A 25 -8.39 14.06 21.06
N VAL A 26 -7.89 13.84 19.85
CA VAL A 26 -8.04 14.74 18.71
C VAL A 26 -8.75 14.05 17.55
N LEU A 27 -9.49 14.82 16.77
CA LEU A 27 -10.03 14.47 15.46
C LEU A 27 -9.49 15.48 14.44
N ILE A 28 -8.79 15.02 13.41
CA ILE A 28 -8.24 15.86 12.36
C ILE A 28 -9.30 16.01 11.27
N GLN A 29 -9.91 17.18 11.19
CA GLN A 29 -10.95 17.46 10.20
C GLN A 29 -10.38 17.61 8.78
N GLU A 30 -9.20 18.21 8.68
CA GLU A 30 -8.51 18.48 7.43
C GLU A 30 -7.01 18.66 7.72
N GLU A 31 -6.17 18.29 6.76
CA GLU A 31 -4.78 18.75 6.71
C GLU A 31 -4.61 19.71 5.52
N VAL A 32 -4.33 20.98 5.82
CA VAL A 32 -4.27 22.06 4.80
C VAL A 32 -2.94 22.11 4.02
N SER A 33 -2.13 21.04 4.11
CA SER A 33 -0.85 20.90 3.41
C SER A 33 -1.02 21.11 1.89
N THR A 34 -0.17 21.96 1.31
CA THR A 34 -0.15 22.24 -0.14
C THR A 34 1.26 22.27 -0.69
N PHE A 35 1.41 21.84 -1.94
CA PHE A 35 2.65 21.80 -2.71
C PHE A 35 2.47 22.67 -3.97
N GLY A 36 3.09 23.85 -3.95
CA GLY A 36 3.13 24.77 -5.08
C GLY A 36 4.32 24.48 -5.99
N PHE A 37 4.11 24.59 -7.30
CA PHE A 37 5.15 24.30 -8.29
C PHE A 37 5.36 25.49 -9.23
N PRO A 38 6.62 25.75 -9.68
CA PRO A 38 6.87 26.74 -10.71
C PRO A 38 6.11 26.44 -12.01
N ALA A 39 5.73 27.50 -12.72
CA ALA A 39 5.10 27.37 -14.04
C ALA A 39 5.97 26.53 -14.99
N GLY A 40 5.34 25.66 -15.78
CA GLY A 40 6.03 24.77 -16.71
C GLY A 40 6.48 23.43 -16.11
N THR A 41 6.34 23.23 -14.79
CA THR A 41 6.55 21.91 -14.16
C THR A 41 5.72 20.83 -14.84
N LYS A 42 6.32 19.67 -15.08
CA LYS A 42 5.65 18.47 -15.60
C LYS A 42 5.51 17.41 -14.51
N ALA A 43 4.42 16.66 -14.56
CA ALA A 43 4.07 15.67 -13.54
C ALA A 43 3.83 14.28 -14.13
N TRP A 44 4.17 13.26 -13.34
CA TRP A 44 3.89 11.86 -13.58
C TRP A 44 3.09 11.34 -12.38
N MET A 45 1.78 11.21 -12.57
CA MET A 45 0.83 10.96 -11.49
C MET A 45 -0.17 9.89 -11.90
N GLN A 46 -0.51 9.01 -10.96
CA GLN A 46 -1.50 7.96 -11.14
C GLN A 46 -2.84 8.43 -10.55
N PRO A 47 -3.93 8.49 -11.35
CA PRO A 47 -5.25 8.84 -10.82
C PRO A 47 -5.69 7.90 -9.69
N LEU A 48 -6.31 8.44 -8.64
CA LEU A 48 -6.99 7.61 -7.63
C LEU A 48 -8.31 7.10 -8.23
N SER A 49 -8.55 5.79 -8.15
CA SER A 49 -9.81 5.20 -8.60
C SER A 49 -10.98 5.66 -7.74
N LYS A 50 -12.17 5.68 -8.32
CA LYS A 50 -13.40 5.92 -7.56
C LYS A 50 -13.65 4.79 -6.58
N ALA A 51 -13.98 5.12 -5.33
CA ALA A 51 -14.31 4.13 -4.33
C ALA A 51 -15.52 3.28 -4.72
N LYS A 52 -15.50 2.00 -4.36
CA LYS A 52 -16.54 1.01 -4.68
C LYS A 52 -16.79 0.85 -6.18
N SER A 53 -15.75 1.06 -6.99
CA SER A 53 -15.74 0.75 -8.43
C SER A 53 -14.84 -0.46 -8.73
N GLY A 54 -14.61 -0.75 -10.01
CA GLY A 54 -13.75 -1.84 -10.42
C GLY A 54 -14.38 -3.22 -10.22
N TRP A 55 -13.54 -4.25 -10.33
CA TRP A 55 -13.96 -5.63 -10.12
C TRP A 55 -14.51 -5.80 -8.70
N ARG A 56 -15.79 -6.19 -8.58
CA ARG A 56 -16.41 -6.49 -7.28
C ARG A 56 -16.24 -5.38 -6.24
N GLU A 57 -16.30 -4.13 -6.68
CA GLU A 57 -16.20 -2.94 -5.82
C GLU A 57 -14.92 -2.88 -4.96
N THR A 58 -13.80 -3.41 -5.46
CA THR A 58 -12.51 -3.42 -4.75
C THR A 58 -11.76 -2.10 -4.80
N ASN A 59 -12.13 -1.18 -5.68
CA ASN A 59 -11.43 0.10 -5.77
C ASN A 59 -11.70 0.99 -4.54
N PRO A 60 -10.70 1.81 -4.14
CA PRO A 60 -9.42 2.01 -4.82
C PRO A 60 -8.37 0.91 -4.52
N SER A 61 -7.70 0.41 -5.56
CA SER A 61 -6.65 -0.64 -5.45
C SER A 61 -5.26 -0.18 -5.89
N TYR A 62 -5.08 1.09 -6.25
CA TYR A 62 -3.82 1.67 -6.73
C TYR A 62 -3.31 1.03 -8.04
N GLU A 63 -4.22 0.61 -8.93
CA GLU A 63 -3.91 -0.10 -10.19
C GLU A 63 -4.24 0.70 -11.46
N GLU A 64 -4.41 2.02 -11.37
CA GLU A 64 -4.63 2.88 -12.54
C GLU A 64 -3.33 3.14 -13.33
N HIS A 65 -3.45 3.57 -14.58
CA HIS A 65 -2.26 3.95 -15.37
C HIS A 65 -1.73 5.34 -15.01
N TYR A 66 -0.41 5.48 -15.02
CA TYR A 66 0.24 6.79 -14.88
C TYR A 66 -0.10 7.71 -16.05
N ARG A 67 -0.42 8.96 -15.71
CA ARG A 67 -0.42 10.10 -16.63
C ARG A 67 0.98 10.67 -16.64
N MET A 68 1.61 10.74 -17.82
CA MET A 68 3.04 11.04 -17.93
C MET A 68 3.27 12.40 -18.59
N GLY A 69 4.09 13.25 -17.97
CA GLY A 69 4.46 14.55 -18.52
C GLY A 69 3.30 15.56 -18.61
N ILE A 70 2.29 15.40 -17.77
CA ILE A 70 1.11 16.29 -17.73
C ILE A 70 1.43 17.60 -16.99
N PRO A 71 0.68 18.69 -17.22
CA PRO A 71 0.69 19.85 -16.32
C PRO A 71 0.31 19.45 -14.88
N VAL A 72 0.87 20.15 -13.90
CA VAL A 72 0.56 19.91 -12.47
C VAL A 72 -0.91 20.21 -12.13
N ASP A 73 -1.51 21.17 -12.84
CA ASP A 73 -2.89 21.63 -12.66
C ASP A 73 -3.91 20.80 -13.45
N GLU A 74 -3.48 19.73 -14.12
CA GLU A 74 -4.37 18.83 -14.80
C GLU A 74 -5.25 18.09 -13.78
N ALA A 75 -6.57 18.20 -13.93
CA ALA A 75 -7.51 17.49 -13.09
C ALA A 75 -7.43 15.98 -13.37
N SER A 76 -7.53 15.17 -12.30
CA SER A 76 -7.64 13.73 -12.43
C SER A 76 -8.82 13.36 -13.33
N PRO A 77 -8.63 12.49 -14.35
CA PRO A 77 -9.71 12.10 -15.25
C PRO A 77 -10.81 11.30 -14.54
N ILE A 78 -10.52 10.74 -13.36
CA ILE A 78 -11.47 10.01 -12.51
C ILE A 78 -12.20 10.97 -11.55
N GLY A 79 -11.60 12.12 -11.24
CA GLY A 79 -12.15 13.15 -10.35
C GLY A 79 -11.71 13.05 -8.90
N GLU A 80 -11.06 11.95 -8.50
CA GLU A 80 -10.66 11.68 -7.10
C GLU A 80 -9.20 12.03 -6.81
N GLY A 81 -8.58 12.89 -7.62
CA GLY A 81 -7.16 13.25 -7.47
C GLY A 81 -6.18 12.15 -7.91
N TYR A 82 -4.99 12.17 -7.32
CA TYR A 82 -3.84 11.35 -7.68
C TYR A 82 -3.19 10.74 -6.43
N VAL A 83 -2.77 9.48 -6.52
CA VAL A 83 -2.11 8.77 -5.40
C VAL A 83 -0.64 9.13 -5.26
N PHE A 84 -0.08 8.86 -4.08
CA PHE A 84 1.37 8.79 -3.89
C PHE A 84 1.95 7.46 -4.41
N PRO A 85 3.25 7.44 -4.79
CA PRO A 85 4.12 8.60 -4.95
C PRO A 85 3.86 9.34 -6.28
N ALA A 86 4.09 10.66 -6.28
CA ALA A 86 3.90 11.53 -7.45
C ALA A 86 5.23 12.20 -7.83
N LEU A 87 5.63 12.08 -9.10
CA LEU A 87 6.91 12.56 -9.61
C LEU A 87 6.74 13.84 -10.44
N PHE A 88 7.67 14.77 -10.30
CA PHE A 88 7.65 16.09 -10.95
C PHE A 88 9.01 16.43 -11.54
N ALA A 89 9.02 16.98 -12.76
CA ALA A 89 10.20 17.61 -13.36
C ALA A 89 10.08 19.12 -13.23
N VAL A 90 11.00 19.72 -12.48
CA VAL A 90 11.01 21.14 -12.09
C VAL A 90 12.34 21.76 -12.55
N GLY A 91 12.31 22.45 -13.70
CA GLY A 91 13.54 22.97 -14.31
C GLY A 91 14.48 21.81 -14.70
N GLU A 92 15.69 21.81 -14.15
CA GLU A 92 16.70 20.76 -14.35
C GLU A 92 16.67 19.67 -13.26
N SER A 93 15.79 19.80 -12.26
CA SER A 93 15.68 18.89 -11.12
C SER A 93 14.39 18.07 -11.17
N TRP A 94 14.39 16.99 -10.39
CA TRP A 94 13.26 16.12 -10.15
C TRP A 94 12.83 16.19 -8.69
N LEU A 95 11.54 15.97 -8.48
CA LEU A 95 10.88 16.00 -7.18
C LEU A 95 9.95 14.79 -7.06
N LEU A 96 10.03 14.04 -5.96
CA LEU A 96 9.11 12.94 -5.67
C LEU A 96 8.38 13.22 -4.35
N LEU A 97 7.07 13.40 -4.43
CA LEU A 97 6.21 13.54 -3.26
C LEU A 97 5.70 12.17 -2.83
N SER A 98 5.75 11.91 -1.53
CA SER A 98 5.16 10.72 -0.90
C SER A 98 4.84 10.98 0.58
N GLU A 99 4.39 9.95 1.28
CA GLU A 99 4.28 9.92 2.73
C GLU A 99 4.88 8.65 3.34
N THR A 100 5.26 8.71 4.62
CA THR A 100 5.74 7.55 5.40
C THR A 100 5.41 7.73 6.89
N ASP A 101 5.63 6.70 7.71
CA ASP A 101 5.20 6.62 9.11
C ASP A 101 3.67 6.67 9.26
N LEU A 102 2.96 6.00 8.33
CA LEU A 102 1.50 5.88 8.39
C LEU A 102 1.10 4.87 9.47
N HIS A 103 0.55 5.38 10.57
CA HIS A 103 0.13 4.56 11.72
C HIS A 103 -1.39 4.40 11.81
N ARG A 104 -1.85 3.44 12.64
CA ARG A 104 -3.27 3.09 12.85
C ARG A 104 -4.22 4.28 13.04
N ASN A 105 -3.75 5.36 13.64
CA ASN A 105 -4.57 6.55 13.97
C ASN A 105 -4.60 7.63 12.87
N TYR A 106 -4.03 7.36 11.69
CA TYR A 106 -4.07 8.24 10.52
C TYR A 106 -4.55 7.48 9.28
N CYS A 107 -5.03 8.22 8.28
CA CYS A 107 -5.47 7.66 7.00
C CYS A 107 -4.42 7.85 5.90
N GLY A 108 -4.38 6.94 4.94
CA GLY A 108 -3.62 7.16 3.71
C GLY A 108 -4.17 8.41 3.01
N SER A 109 -3.28 9.24 2.49
CA SER A 109 -3.62 10.51 1.85
C SER A 109 -3.34 10.47 0.35
N HIS A 110 -3.91 11.40 -0.38
CA HIS A 110 -3.67 11.57 -1.81
C HIS A 110 -3.57 13.06 -2.17
N LEU A 111 -3.27 13.35 -3.43
CA LEU A 111 -3.09 14.70 -3.95
C LEU A 111 -4.29 15.13 -4.79
N GLN A 112 -4.77 16.35 -4.59
CA GLN A 112 -5.79 16.96 -5.43
C GLN A 112 -5.36 18.37 -5.81
N TYR A 113 -5.52 18.78 -7.07
CA TYR A 113 -5.23 20.16 -7.44
C TYR A 113 -6.32 21.10 -6.91
N ASP A 114 -5.89 22.16 -6.23
CA ASP A 114 -6.75 23.24 -5.74
C ASP A 114 -6.52 24.50 -6.57
N SER A 115 -7.43 24.79 -7.49
CA SER A 115 -7.35 25.95 -8.37
C SER A 115 -7.41 27.29 -7.63
N SER A 116 -7.96 27.34 -6.42
CA SER A 116 -7.99 28.58 -5.61
C SER A 116 -6.62 28.90 -5.02
N ARG A 117 -5.85 27.86 -4.68
CA ARG A 117 -4.49 27.97 -4.11
C ARG A 117 -3.40 27.83 -5.16
N GLN A 118 -3.74 27.40 -6.38
CA GLN A 118 -2.82 27.11 -7.48
C GLN A 118 -1.72 26.11 -7.05
N ALA A 119 -2.13 25.07 -6.35
CA ALA A 119 -1.22 24.08 -5.75
C ALA A 119 -1.90 22.71 -5.65
N LEU A 120 -1.10 21.65 -5.58
CA LEU A 120 -1.59 20.34 -5.16
C LEU A 120 -1.81 20.39 -3.64
N LYS A 121 -3.01 20.11 -3.18
CA LYS A 121 -3.31 19.94 -1.75
C LYS A 121 -3.31 18.46 -1.37
N LEU A 122 -3.01 18.18 -0.12
CA LEU A 122 -3.28 16.88 0.48
C LEU A 122 -4.80 16.70 0.64
N ALA A 123 -5.28 15.50 0.41
CA ALA A 123 -6.67 15.10 0.60
C ALA A 123 -6.75 13.75 1.33
N PHE A 124 -7.74 13.61 2.21
CA PHE A 124 -8.06 12.36 2.90
C PHE A 124 -8.91 11.44 2.02
N PRO A 125 -9.07 10.14 2.37
CA PRO A 125 -9.81 9.18 1.56
C PRO A 125 -11.24 9.62 1.23
N GLN A 126 -11.81 9.03 0.19
CA GLN A 126 -13.20 9.25 -0.16
C GLN A 126 -14.12 8.70 0.95
N PRO A 127 -15.24 9.37 1.28
CA PRO A 127 -16.17 8.88 2.29
C PRO A 127 -16.69 7.46 2.04
N ALA A 128 -16.77 7.05 0.77
CA ALA A 128 -17.22 5.72 0.38
C ALA A 128 -16.19 4.60 0.61
N GLU A 129 -14.93 4.92 0.95
CA GLU A 129 -13.89 3.93 1.24
C GLU A 129 -14.04 3.29 2.63
N VAL A 130 -14.78 3.94 3.54
CA VAL A 130 -14.97 3.47 4.91
C VAL A 130 -15.55 2.05 4.92
N PHE A 131 -14.81 1.12 5.52
CA PHE A 131 -15.29 -0.23 5.77
C PHE A 131 -16.14 -0.28 7.06
N PRO A 132 -16.97 -1.32 7.27
CA PRO A 132 -17.81 -1.45 8.46
C PRO A 132 -17.02 -1.27 9.76
N ASN A 133 -17.50 -0.39 10.64
CA ASN A 133 -16.85 0.01 11.90
C ASN A 133 -15.50 0.73 11.74
N GLY A 134 -15.15 1.15 10.53
CA GLY A 134 -14.00 2.01 10.27
C GLY A 134 -14.31 3.49 10.51
N GLU A 135 -13.25 4.29 10.62
CA GLU A 135 -13.32 5.74 10.74
C GLU A 135 -12.73 6.37 9.48
N LEU A 136 -13.33 7.45 8.97
CA LEU A 136 -12.84 8.16 7.79
C LEU A 136 -11.64 9.06 8.13
N LEU A 137 -11.79 9.83 9.21
CA LEU A 137 -10.89 10.90 9.57
C LEU A 137 -9.85 10.45 10.62
N PRO A 138 -8.59 10.90 10.50
CA PRO A 138 -7.58 10.63 11.51
C PRO A 138 -8.02 11.09 12.89
N ASN A 139 -7.85 10.22 13.89
CA ASN A 139 -8.15 10.54 15.28
C ASN A 139 -7.35 9.66 16.22
N GLY A 140 -7.11 10.15 17.44
CA GLY A 140 -6.33 9.40 18.42
C GLY A 140 -6.09 10.16 19.71
N PRO A 141 -5.41 9.51 20.68
CA PRO A 141 -4.97 10.18 21.90
C PRO A 141 -3.87 11.21 21.61
N LEU A 142 -3.75 12.23 22.46
CA LEU A 142 -2.61 13.15 22.49
C LEU A 142 -1.48 12.59 23.40
N PRO A 143 -0.20 12.83 23.07
CA PRO A 143 0.29 13.56 21.89
C PRO A 143 0.04 12.79 20.58
N PHE A 144 -0.21 13.54 19.51
CA PHE A 144 -0.56 12.99 18.19
C PHE A 144 0.35 13.58 17.12
N SER A 145 0.76 12.76 16.14
CA SER A 145 1.56 13.21 15.01
C SER A 145 0.87 12.85 13.69
N SER A 146 1.02 13.71 12.69
CA SER A 146 0.75 13.28 11.31
C SER A 146 1.88 12.35 10.84
N PRO A 147 1.66 11.55 9.79
CA PRO A 147 2.73 10.92 9.05
C PRO A 147 3.67 11.99 8.47
N TRP A 148 4.85 11.57 8.05
CA TRP A 148 5.78 12.43 7.33
C TRP A 148 5.29 12.67 5.91
N ARG A 149 5.37 13.91 5.45
CA ARG A 149 5.28 14.30 4.05
C ARG A 149 6.70 14.39 3.52
N THR A 150 7.07 13.51 2.61
CA THR A 150 8.43 13.41 2.08
C THR A 150 8.52 14.05 0.71
N ILE A 151 9.60 14.78 0.49
CA ILE A 151 9.90 15.52 -0.74
C ILE A 151 11.35 15.18 -1.11
N ALA A 152 11.54 14.12 -1.90
CA ALA A 152 12.86 13.82 -2.47
C ALA A 152 13.16 14.81 -3.58
N VAL A 153 14.39 15.33 -3.66
CA VAL A 153 14.79 16.35 -4.63
C VAL A 153 16.19 16.03 -5.16
N GLY A 154 16.37 16.09 -6.48
CA GLY A 154 17.69 15.92 -7.08
C GLY A 154 17.64 15.64 -8.58
N ALA A 155 18.71 15.05 -9.12
CA ALA A 155 18.66 14.40 -10.42
C ALA A 155 17.77 13.15 -10.35
N LEU A 156 17.39 12.59 -11.50
CA LEU A 156 16.54 11.40 -11.54
C LEU A 156 17.20 10.20 -10.82
N GLN A 157 18.53 10.09 -10.86
CA GLN A 157 19.27 9.08 -10.12
C GLN A 157 19.09 9.22 -8.60
N ASP A 158 19.10 10.45 -8.08
CA ASP A 158 18.92 10.72 -6.64
C ASP A 158 17.52 10.31 -6.19
N ILE A 159 16.51 10.52 -7.04
CA ILE A 159 15.14 10.05 -6.78
C ILE A 159 15.08 8.53 -6.69
N VAL A 160 15.73 7.82 -7.61
CA VAL A 160 15.77 6.35 -7.62
C VAL A 160 16.51 5.79 -6.41
N GLN A 161 17.54 6.48 -5.93
CA GLN A 161 18.38 6.05 -4.81
C GLN A 161 17.88 6.56 -3.45
N SER A 162 16.81 7.37 -3.43
CA SER A 162 16.33 7.98 -2.21
C SER A 162 15.84 6.96 -1.19
N THR A 163 16.24 7.14 0.07
CA THR A 163 15.84 6.35 1.23
C THR A 163 14.92 7.11 2.18
N LEU A 164 14.49 8.34 1.84
CA LEU A 164 13.64 9.19 2.70
C LEU A 164 12.40 8.46 3.24
N GLY A 165 11.79 7.59 2.43
CA GLY A 165 10.63 6.80 2.83
C GLY A 165 10.93 5.84 3.98
N THR A 166 12.09 5.18 3.98
CA THR A 166 12.51 4.24 5.03
C THR A 166 13.21 4.94 6.20
N ASP A 167 13.98 6.00 5.95
CA ASP A 167 14.73 6.74 6.97
C ASP A 167 13.83 7.40 8.02
N LEU A 168 12.58 7.70 7.63
CA LEU A 168 11.57 8.36 8.45
C LEU A 168 10.41 7.45 8.86
N ALA A 169 10.44 6.17 8.45
CA ALA A 169 9.43 5.20 8.85
C ALA A 169 9.48 4.91 10.36
N ALA A 170 8.38 4.39 10.89
CA ALA A 170 8.38 3.84 12.24
C ALA A 170 9.50 2.78 12.38
N PRO A 171 10.24 2.76 13.51
CA PRO A 171 11.19 1.68 13.77
C PRO A 171 10.53 0.32 13.68
N ALA A 172 11.29 -0.68 13.22
CA ALA A 172 10.83 -2.06 13.22
C ALA A 172 10.45 -2.48 14.65
N ILE A 173 9.41 -3.33 14.75
CA ILE A 173 9.06 -3.96 16.02
C ILE A 173 10.19 -4.93 16.37
N GLU A 174 10.76 -4.78 17.56
CA GLU A 174 11.81 -5.69 18.04
C GLU A 174 11.24 -7.10 18.20
N MET A 175 11.73 -8.02 17.38
CA MET A 175 11.37 -9.44 17.39
C MET A 175 12.48 -10.27 16.76
N ASP A 176 12.47 -11.58 17.04
CA ASP A 176 13.28 -12.53 16.29
C ASP A 176 12.78 -12.60 14.84
N THR A 177 13.64 -12.28 13.88
CA THR A 177 13.34 -12.28 12.44
C THR A 177 13.98 -13.45 11.69
N ASP A 178 14.57 -14.43 12.38
CA ASP A 178 15.28 -15.55 11.74
C ASP A 178 14.36 -16.42 10.87
N PHE A 179 13.05 -16.38 11.10
CA PHE A 179 12.06 -17.08 10.28
C PHE A 179 11.78 -16.39 8.92
N ILE A 180 12.21 -15.13 8.76
CA ILE A 180 11.98 -14.34 7.54
C ILE A 180 13.12 -14.60 6.57
N HIS A 181 12.80 -15.27 5.45
CA HIS A 181 13.75 -15.49 4.36
C HIS A 181 13.17 -14.94 3.06
N SER A 182 13.89 -14.05 2.37
CA SER A 182 13.51 -13.60 1.03
C SER A 182 13.80 -14.68 -0.01
N GLY A 183 13.08 -14.67 -1.14
CA GLY A 183 13.41 -15.54 -2.26
C GLY A 183 12.37 -15.51 -3.38
N LEU A 184 12.64 -16.27 -4.43
CA LEU A 184 11.76 -16.41 -5.59
C LEU A 184 10.66 -17.43 -5.32
N ALA A 185 9.51 -17.26 -6.00
CA ALA A 185 8.38 -18.17 -5.90
C ALA A 185 7.92 -18.62 -7.30
N SER A 186 7.60 -19.90 -7.45
CA SER A 186 6.76 -20.35 -8.56
C SER A 186 5.31 -19.90 -8.33
N TRP A 187 4.60 -19.53 -9.40
CA TRP A 187 3.24 -19.01 -9.32
C TRP A 187 2.42 -19.45 -10.53
N SER A 188 1.50 -20.40 -10.32
CA SER A 188 0.71 -20.99 -11.40
C SER A 188 -0.42 -20.09 -11.88
N TRP A 189 -1.10 -19.41 -10.95
CA TRP A 189 -2.33 -18.68 -11.22
C TRP A 189 -2.15 -17.56 -12.23
N VAL A 190 -1.02 -16.86 -12.22
CA VAL A 190 -0.76 -15.77 -13.19
C VAL A 190 -0.81 -16.26 -14.65
N LEU A 191 -0.42 -17.51 -14.91
CA LEU A 191 -0.42 -18.13 -16.23
C LEU A 191 -1.72 -18.90 -16.51
N LEU A 192 -2.13 -19.72 -15.55
CA LEU A 192 -3.14 -20.77 -15.76
C LEU A 192 -4.53 -20.39 -15.23
N LYS A 193 -4.63 -19.35 -14.39
CA LYS A 193 -5.87 -18.82 -13.82
C LYS A 193 -6.61 -19.83 -12.92
N ASP A 194 -7.87 -19.50 -12.61
CA ASP A 194 -8.66 -20.09 -11.52
C ASP A 194 -8.84 -21.60 -11.61
N ASP A 195 -8.98 -22.18 -12.81
CA ASP A 195 -9.24 -23.62 -12.99
C ASP A 195 -8.04 -24.49 -12.56
N PHE A 196 -6.87 -23.87 -12.41
CA PHE A 196 -5.61 -24.53 -12.10
C PHE A 196 -5.15 -24.32 -10.66
N THR A 197 -5.98 -23.73 -9.80
CA THR A 197 -5.88 -23.93 -8.35
C THR A 197 -6.39 -25.31 -7.99
N ASN A 198 -5.57 -26.33 -8.26
CA ASN A 198 -5.84 -27.71 -7.92
C ASN A 198 -4.55 -28.40 -7.44
N TYR A 199 -4.72 -29.58 -6.86
CA TYR A 199 -3.62 -30.30 -6.22
C TYR A 199 -2.52 -30.67 -7.22
N GLU A 200 -2.91 -31.15 -8.39
CA GLU A 200 -2.01 -31.70 -9.41
C GLU A 200 -1.12 -30.60 -10.00
N THR A 201 -1.70 -29.43 -10.27
CA THR A 201 -0.94 -28.26 -10.74
C THR A 201 -0.03 -27.73 -9.65
N SER A 202 -0.51 -27.65 -8.41
CA SER A 202 0.29 -27.18 -7.28
C SER A 202 1.51 -28.08 -7.05
N HIS A 203 1.33 -29.40 -7.13
CA HIS A 203 2.42 -30.37 -7.06
C HIS A 203 3.45 -30.15 -8.17
N ALA A 204 3.02 -29.96 -9.42
CA ALA A 204 3.92 -29.71 -10.54
C ALA A 204 4.70 -28.39 -10.37
N PHE A 205 4.08 -27.34 -9.80
CA PHE A 205 4.74 -26.06 -9.53
C PHE A 205 5.68 -26.10 -8.32
N ILE A 206 5.46 -27.03 -7.38
CA ILE A 206 6.42 -27.35 -6.31
C ILE A 206 7.65 -28.03 -6.90
N ASP A 207 7.47 -29.03 -7.78
CA ASP A 207 8.58 -29.66 -8.49
C ASP A 207 9.38 -28.65 -9.30
N TYR A 208 8.68 -27.78 -10.04
CA TYR A 208 9.33 -26.71 -10.81
C TYR A 208 10.11 -25.73 -9.91
N ALA A 209 9.55 -25.32 -8.76
CA ALA A 209 10.28 -24.48 -7.81
C ALA A 209 11.55 -25.18 -7.30
N SER A 210 11.47 -26.47 -6.99
CA SER A 210 12.61 -27.28 -6.56
C SER A 210 13.69 -27.38 -7.64
N GLU A 211 13.31 -27.67 -8.88
CA GLU A 211 14.23 -27.74 -10.03
C GLU A 211 14.94 -26.40 -10.32
N MET A 212 14.24 -25.28 -10.09
CA MET A 212 14.77 -23.93 -10.26
C MET A 212 15.53 -23.41 -9.03
N GLU A 213 15.63 -24.20 -7.96
CA GLU A 213 16.20 -23.81 -6.67
C GLU A 213 15.51 -22.57 -6.06
N TRP A 214 14.19 -22.44 -6.29
CA TRP A 214 13.37 -21.38 -5.73
C TRP A 214 12.76 -21.81 -4.39
N PRO A 215 12.93 -21.01 -3.32
CA PRO A 215 12.52 -21.43 -1.98
C PRO A 215 11.00 -21.42 -1.75
N TYR A 216 10.20 -20.89 -2.68
CA TYR A 216 8.76 -20.72 -2.49
C TYR A 216 7.91 -21.25 -3.66
N CYS A 217 6.68 -21.64 -3.34
CA CYS A 217 5.59 -21.83 -4.29
C CYS A 217 4.33 -21.13 -3.76
N LEU A 218 3.76 -20.19 -4.52
CA LEU A 218 2.52 -19.48 -4.20
C LEU A 218 1.32 -20.24 -4.76
N ILE A 219 0.39 -20.62 -3.87
CA ILE A 219 -0.90 -21.20 -4.24
C ILE A 219 -1.98 -20.14 -4.08
N ASP A 220 -2.50 -19.70 -5.22
CA ASP A 220 -3.47 -18.62 -5.32
C ASP A 220 -4.91 -19.12 -5.31
N ALA A 221 -5.82 -18.16 -5.23
CA ALA A 221 -7.11 -18.21 -4.55
C ALA A 221 -7.97 -19.48 -4.69
N ASP A 222 -8.86 -19.66 -3.72
CA ASP A 222 -9.82 -20.77 -3.56
C ASP A 222 -9.21 -22.12 -3.16
N TRP A 223 -7.96 -22.11 -2.72
CA TRP A 223 -7.24 -23.33 -2.32
C TRP A 223 -7.96 -24.08 -1.18
N ASP A 224 -8.67 -23.37 -0.30
CA ASP A 224 -9.30 -23.91 0.90
C ASP A 224 -10.49 -24.82 0.62
N TRP A 225 -11.11 -24.73 -0.55
CA TRP A 225 -12.17 -25.65 -0.97
C TRP A 225 -11.86 -26.40 -2.27
N LYS A 226 -11.05 -25.85 -3.18
CA LYS A 226 -10.63 -26.59 -4.39
C LYS A 226 -9.62 -27.69 -4.08
N ILE A 227 -8.72 -27.43 -3.14
CA ILE A 227 -7.73 -28.40 -2.66
C ILE A 227 -8.17 -28.94 -1.30
N GLY A 228 -8.59 -28.06 -0.39
CA GLY A 228 -8.99 -28.42 0.97
C GLY A 228 -7.81 -28.49 1.93
N TYR A 229 -8.06 -28.25 3.21
CA TYR A 229 -7.02 -28.22 4.26
C TYR A 229 -6.25 -29.54 4.37
N GLU A 230 -6.93 -30.69 4.26
CA GLU A 230 -6.29 -32.01 4.35
C GLU A 230 -5.29 -32.24 3.21
N ARG A 231 -5.70 -32.05 1.95
CA ARG A 231 -4.79 -32.18 0.81
C ARG A 231 -3.76 -31.04 0.73
N MET A 232 -4.06 -29.88 1.31
CA MET A 232 -3.08 -28.80 1.43
C MET A 232 -1.96 -29.21 2.37
N GLN A 233 -2.27 -29.91 3.47
CA GLN A 233 -1.24 -30.45 4.37
C GLN A 233 -0.33 -31.44 3.63
N GLU A 234 -0.89 -32.30 2.78
CA GLU A 234 -0.09 -33.20 1.92
C GLU A 234 0.85 -32.42 0.98
N LEU A 235 0.38 -31.34 0.35
CA LEU A 235 1.23 -30.48 -0.49
C LEU A 235 2.33 -29.78 0.30
N VAL A 236 2.04 -29.31 1.51
CA VAL A 236 3.04 -28.69 2.41
C VAL A 236 4.11 -29.68 2.79
N ASP A 237 3.73 -30.92 3.14
CA ASP A 237 4.69 -31.98 3.48
C ASP A 237 5.52 -32.41 2.25
N TYR A 238 4.89 -32.48 1.08
CA TYR A 238 5.60 -32.73 -0.18
C TYR A 238 6.59 -31.61 -0.51
N ALA A 239 6.18 -30.35 -0.45
CA ALA A 239 7.03 -29.19 -0.69
C ALA A 239 8.21 -29.16 0.28
N ARG A 240 8.00 -29.51 1.56
CA ARG A 240 9.09 -29.65 2.53
C ARG A 240 10.12 -30.70 2.12
N SER A 241 9.69 -31.83 1.55
CA SER A 241 10.61 -32.86 1.03
C SER A 241 11.44 -32.39 -0.19
N LYS A 242 11.02 -31.29 -0.80
CA LYS A 242 11.65 -30.62 -1.94
C LYS A 242 12.40 -29.34 -1.58
N GLU A 243 12.49 -29.04 -0.28
CA GLU A 243 13.07 -27.79 0.25
C GLU A 243 12.35 -26.52 -0.23
N VAL A 244 11.05 -26.64 -0.56
CA VAL A 244 10.18 -25.54 -0.98
C VAL A 244 9.17 -25.22 0.13
N LYS A 245 8.94 -23.93 0.39
CA LYS A 245 7.91 -23.43 1.32
C LYS A 245 6.67 -22.99 0.54
N ILE A 246 5.49 -23.27 1.08
CA ILE A 246 4.22 -22.83 0.48
C ILE A 246 3.84 -21.45 1.02
N LEU A 247 3.40 -20.57 0.10
CA LEU A 247 2.71 -19.33 0.40
C LEU A 247 1.24 -19.50 0.00
N LEU A 248 0.31 -19.16 0.89
CA LEU A 248 -1.13 -19.28 0.63
C LEU A 248 -1.76 -17.91 0.48
N TRP A 249 -2.55 -17.76 -0.58
CA TRP A 249 -3.34 -16.55 -0.79
C TRP A 249 -4.53 -16.48 0.17
N TYR A 250 -4.83 -15.27 0.65
CA TYR A 250 -6.00 -14.96 1.47
C TYR A 250 -6.66 -13.68 0.99
N ASN A 251 -7.99 -13.65 1.02
CA ASN A 251 -8.76 -12.45 0.73
C ASN A 251 -8.87 -11.61 2.01
N SER A 252 -8.27 -10.42 2.01
CA SER A 252 -8.33 -9.50 3.16
C SER A 252 -9.72 -8.93 3.41
N SER A 253 -10.63 -9.04 2.43
CA SER A 253 -11.96 -8.43 2.53
C SER A 253 -12.91 -9.17 3.47
N GLY A 254 -13.76 -8.38 4.13
CA GLY A 254 -15.00 -8.83 4.76
C GLY A 254 -16.22 -8.39 3.93
N ASP A 255 -17.20 -7.78 4.58
CA ASP A 255 -18.49 -7.44 3.96
C ASP A 255 -18.49 -6.10 3.19
N TRP A 256 -17.32 -5.49 2.97
CA TRP A 256 -17.21 -4.17 2.34
C TRP A 256 -17.07 -4.19 0.82
N ASN A 257 -17.05 -5.36 0.19
CA ASN A 257 -17.02 -5.52 -1.26
C ASN A 257 -17.66 -6.87 -1.66
N SER A 258 -17.97 -7.06 -2.95
CA SER A 258 -18.65 -8.28 -3.42
C SER A 258 -17.71 -9.39 -3.90
N THR A 259 -16.42 -9.34 -3.53
CA THR A 259 -15.45 -10.37 -3.96
C THR A 259 -15.88 -11.76 -3.47
N THR A 260 -15.63 -12.77 -4.30
CA THR A 260 -16.09 -14.15 -4.07
C THR A 260 -14.97 -15.11 -3.74
N TYR A 261 -13.72 -14.76 -4.05
CA TYR A 261 -12.55 -15.62 -3.82
C TYR A 261 -12.29 -15.84 -2.33
N THR A 262 -11.92 -17.08 -2.00
CA THR A 262 -11.73 -17.63 -0.65
C THR A 262 -10.27 -18.06 -0.41
N PRO A 263 -9.80 -18.12 0.85
CA PRO A 263 -10.51 -17.84 2.10
C PRO A 263 -10.82 -16.35 2.30
N LYS A 264 -12.11 -16.03 2.53
CA LYS A 264 -12.60 -14.66 2.74
C LYS A 264 -12.97 -14.42 4.20
N SER A 265 -12.83 -13.17 4.66
CA SER A 265 -13.14 -12.71 6.02
C SER A 265 -12.27 -13.32 7.14
N LYS A 266 -11.38 -14.26 6.84
CA LYS A 266 -10.54 -14.95 7.82
C LYS A 266 -9.52 -14.06 8.50
N LEU A 267 -9.07 -13.00 7.82
CA LEU A 267 -8.03 -12.10 8.34
C LEU A 267 -8.58 -10.85 9.05
N VAL A 268 -9.91 -10.67 9.09
CA VAL A 268 -10.55 -9.45 9.62
C VAL A 268 -10.51 -9.40 11.14
N ASP A 269 -11.04 -10.44 11.80
CA ASP A 269 -11.04 -10.59 13.25
C ASP A 269 -9.68 -11.13 13.73
N PRO A 270 -9.01 -10.49 14.73
CA PRO A 270 -7.83 -11.05 15.36
C PRO A 270 -7.95 -12.49 15.85
N ALA A 271 -9.12 -12.93 16.34
CA ALA A 271 -9.30 -14.30 16.81
C ALA A 271 -9.33 -15.30 15.64
N ALA A 272 -10.10 -14.99 14.59
CA ALA A 272 -10.14 -15.78 13.37
C ALA A 272 -8.75 -15.87 12.71
N ARG A 273 -8.03 -14.74 12.61
CA ARG A 273 -6.70 -14.70 12.00
C ARG A 273 -5.64 -15.53 12.74
N ARG A 274 -5.79 -15.73 14.06
CA ARG A 274 -4.86 -16.59 14.84
C ARG A 274 -5.22 -18.08 14.75
N ALA A 275 -6.45 -18.39 14.34
CA ALA A 275 -6.92 -19.75 14.17
C ALA A 275 -6.50 -20.33 12.81
N GLU A 276 -6.33 -19.46 11.80
CA GLU A 276 -5.62 -19.74 10.54
C GLU A 276 -4.11 -19.85 10.79
#